data_AF-A0A3M1F0A7-F1
#
_entry.id   AF-A0A3M1F0A7-F1
#
_cell.length_a   1.000
_cell.length_b   1.000
_cell.length_c   1.000
_cell.angle_alpha   90.00
_cell.angle_beta   90.00
_cell.angle_gamma   90.00
#
_symmetry.space_group_name_H-M   'P 1'
#
loop_
_entity.id
_entity.type
_entity.pdbx_description
1 polymer ?
#
loop_
_entity_poly.entity_id
_entity_poly.type
_entity_poly.pdbx_seq_one_letter_code
_entity_poly.pdbx_strand_id
1 'polypeptide(L)' 'NRGAAAVLGSSTLTRSSAEAALGRYLMPRLLTPGTPIGKAILEAKRELAEEAPELFDVLLGWTLLGDPALVIDR' A
#
# COMPACT_ATOMS: atom_id res chain seq x y z
N ASN A 1 20.41 15.70 -0.17
CA ASN A 1 19.92 14.30 -0.19
C ASN A 1 19.34 13.91 1.15
N ARG A 2 18.13 14.38 1.46
CA ARG A 2 17.37 14.00 2.67
C ARG A 2 15.89 14.01 2.28
N GLY A 3 15.25 12.85 2.26
CA GLY A 3 13.86 12.67 1.83
C GLY A 3 13.54 11.20 1.53
N ALA A 4 12.27 10.84 1.43
CA ALA A 4 11.82 9.50 1.07
C ALA A 4 11.77 9.35 -0.46
N ALA A 5 12.16 8.18 -0.98
CA ALA A 5 12.02 7.85 -2.41
C ALA A 5 10.56 7.61 -2.82
N ALA A 6 9.74 7.15 -1.88
CA ALA A 6 8.30 7.02 -2.00
C ALA A 6 7.66 7.18 -0.62
N VAL A 7 6.44 7.75 -0.57
CA VAL A 7 5.63 7.88 0.64
C VAL A 7 4.26 7.28 0.39
N LEU A 8 3.76 6.55 1.38
CA LEU A 8 2.40 6.01 1.40
C LEU A 8 1.63 6.67 2.53
N GLY A 9 0.41 7.10 2.25
CA GLY A 9 -0.43 7.73 3.26
C GLY A 9 -1.88 7.88 2.81
N SER A 10 -2.73 8.24 3.76
CA SER A 10 -4.13 8.49 3.47
C SER A 10 -4.35 9.88 2.89
N SER A 11 -5.17 9.95 1.84
CA SER A 11 -5.70 11.19 1.25
C SER A 11 -7.12 11.51 1.74
N THR A 12 -7.72 10.61 2.51
CA THR A 12 -9.08 10.73 3.07
C THR A 12 -9.08 10.39 4.56
N LEU A 13 -10.25 10.46 5.22
CA LEU A 13 -10.40 9.92 6.57
C LEU A 13 -10.37 8.39 6.53
N THR A 14 -9.41 7.80 7.22
CA THR A 14 -9.25 6.34 7.39
C THR A 14 -9.19 5.98 8.87
N ARG A 15 -9.54 4.75 9.22
CA ARG A 15 -9.35 4.21 10.57
C ARG A 15 -8.01 3.47 10.65
N SER A 16 -7.31 3.62 11.76
CA SER A 16 -6.05 2.91 12.02
C SER A 16 -6.18 1.38 11.92
N SER A 17 -7.35 0.82 12.30
CA SER A 17 -7.62 -0.61 12.13
C SER A 17 -7.68 -1.05 10.66
N ALA A 18 -8.21 -0.21 9.76
CA ALA A 18 -8.25 -0.47 8.33
C ALA A 18 -6.85 -0.37 7.70
N GLU A 19 -6.03 0.59 8.16
CA GLU A 19 -4.63 0.73 7.76
C GLU A 19 -3.80 -0.48 8.18
N ALA A 20 -4.00 -0.96 9.42
CA ALA A 20 -3.36 -2.17 9.91
C ALA A 20 -3.78 -3.41 9.12
N ALA A 21 -5.06 -3.50 8.70
CA ALA A 21 -5.54 -4.58 7.84
C ALA A 21 -4.81 -4.58 6.49
N LEU A 22 -4.75 -3.43 5.80
CA LEU A 22 -4.01 -3.31 4.54
C LEU A 22 -2.51 -3.60 4.70
N GLY A 23 -1.91 -3.16 5.80
CA GLY A 23 -0.52 -3.43 6.13
C GLY A 23 -0.17 -4.92 6.16
N ARG A 24 -1.09 -5.79 6.61
CA ARG A 24 -0.87 -7.25 6.64
C ARG A 24 -0.68 -7.85 5.25
N TYR A 25 -1.40 -7.35 4.24
CA TYR A 25 -1.27 -7.81 2.85
C TYR A 25 -0.11 -7.13 2.12
N LEU A 26 0.17 -5.87 2.46
CA LEU A 26 1.18 -5.07 1.77
C LEU A 26 2.61 -5.43 2.19
N MET A 27 2.88 -5.54 3.49
CA MET A 27 4.24 -5.72 3.99
C MET A 27 4.97 -6.93 3.41
N PRO A 28 4.35 -8.13 3.26
CA PRO A 28 5.01 -9.27 2.64
C PRO A 28 5.38 -9.00 1.16
N ARG A 29 4.52 -8.29 0.42
CA ARG A 29 4.70 -8.00 -1.01
C ARG A 29 5.79 -6.98 -1.28
N LEU A 30 5.96 -6.01 -0.39
CA LEU A 30 7.06 -5.04 -0.46
C LEU A 30 8.44 -5.69 -0.33
N LEU A 31 8.51 -6.87 0.30
CA LEU A 31 9.75 -7.61 0.50
C LEU A 31 10.01 -8.64 -0.60
N THR A 32 9.10 -8.79 -1.57
CA THR A 32 9.28 -9.68 -2.72
C THR A 32 10.31 -9.07 -3.68
N PRO A 33 11.47 -9.70 -3.89
CA PRO A 33 12.51 -9.15 -4.77
C PRO A 33 11.98 -8.86 -6.18
N GLY A 34 12.40 -7.74 -6.75
CA GLY A 34 12.01 -7.33 -8.11
C GLY A 34 10.54 -6.87 -8.25
N THR A 35 9.76 -6.80 -7.17
CA THR A 35 8.37 -6.34 -7.25
C THR A 35 8.30 -4.81 -7.14
N PRO A 36 7.70 -4.12 -8.13
CA PRO A 36 7.46 -2.69 -8.03
C PRO A 36 6.47 -2.35 -6.92
N ILE A 37 6.73 -1.27 -6.18
CA ILE A 37 5.89 -0.82 -5.05
C ILE A 37 4.43 -0.63 -5.45
N GLY A 38 4.17 -0.08 -6.64
CA GLY A 38 2.81 0.12 -7.15
C GLY A 38 2.07 -1.20 -7.36
N LYS A 39 2.78 -2.24 -7.82
CA LYS A 39 2.21 -3.58 -7.99
C LYS A 39 1.87 -4.22 -6.65
N ALA A 40 2.79 -4.13 -5.68
CA ALA A 40 2.56 -4.62 -4.32
C ALA A 40 1.32 -4.00 -3.66
N ILE A 41 1.14 -2.68 -3.81
CA ILE A 41 -0.04 -1.96 -3.29
C ILE A 41 -1.32 -2.39 -4.01
N LEU A 42 -1.29 -2.49 -5.33
CA LEU A 42 -2.46 -2.88 -6.12
C LEU A 42 -2.95 -4.28 -5.74
N GLU A 43 -2.04 -5.24 -5.62
CA GLU A 43 -2.37 -6.62 -5.24
C GLU A 43 -2.86 -6.71 -3.79
N ALA A 44 -2.23 -5.99 -2.86
CA ALA A 44 -2.68 -5.93 -1.47
C ALA A 44 -4.09 -5.35 -1.33
N LYS A 45 -4.41 -4.29 -2.08
CA LYS A 45 -5.76 -3.70 -2.09
C LYS A 45 -6.78 -4.63 -2.72
N ARG A 46 -6.43 -5.37 -3.78
CA ARG A 46 -7.34 -6.35 -4.41
C ARG A 46 -7.71 -7.45 -3.44
N GLU A 47 -6.72 -8.04 -2.77
CA GLU A 47 -6.96 -9.09 -1.79
C GLU A 47 -7.77 -8.59 -0.59
N LEU A 48 -7.45 -7.39 -0.07
CA LEU A 48 -8.25 -6.78 0.99
C LEU A 48 -9.69 -6.49 0.55
N ALA A 49 -9.92 -6.09 -0.70
CA ALA A 49 -11.25 -5.83 -1.21
C ALA A 49 -12.08 -7.11 -1.41
N GLU A 50 -11.41 -8.24 -1.71
CA GLU A 50 -12.06 -9.55 -1.78
C GLU A 50 -12.48 -10.05 -0.40
N GLU A 51 -11.66 -9.83 0.63
CA GLU A 51 -11.93 -10.30 1.99
C GLU A 51 -12.81 -9.35 2.83
N ALA A 52 -12.66 -8.03 2.65
CA ALA A 52 -13.28 -6.99 3.47
C ALA A 52 -13.66 -5.75 2.63
N PRO A 53 -14.63 -5.86 1.69
CA PRO A 53 -15.04 -4.77 0.80
C PRO A 53 -15.59 -3.54 1.54
N GLU A 54 -16.04 -3.70 2.79
CA GLU A 54 -16.53 -2.61 3.65
C GLU A 54 -15.42 -1.63 4.09
N LEU A 55 -14.14 -1.99 3.92
CA LEU A 55 -13.00 -1.11 4.21
C LEU A 55 -12.71 -0.17 3.03
N PHE A 56 -13.77 0.39 2.42
CA PHE A 56 -13.69 1.26 1.25
C PHE A 56 -12.86 2.52 1.49
N ASP A 57 -12.81 3.00 2.74
CA ASP A 57 -12.06 4.18 3.15
C ASP A 57 -10.55 3.99 2.92
N VAL A 58 -9.96 2.88 3.36
CA VAL A 58 -8.53 2.59 3.13
C VAL A 58 -8.27 2.16 1.69
N LEU A 59 -9.18 1.42 1.07
CA LEU A 59 -9.03 0.96 -0.31
C LEU A 59 -8.93 2.13 -1.29
N LEU A 60 -9.75 3.16 -1.11
CA LEU A 60 -9.78 4.35 -1.96
C LEU A 60 -8.85 5.47 -1.46
N GLY A 61 -8.68 5.59 -0.15
CA GLY A 61 -7.98 6.70 0.49
C GLY A 61 -6.45 6.58 0.49
N TRP A 62 -5.89 5.37 0.53
CA TRP A 62 -4.44 5.21 0.59
C TRP A 62 -3.77 5.45 -0.76
N THR A 63 -2.85 6.41 -0.82
CA THR A 63 -2.20 6.87 -2.05
C THR A 63 -0.68 6.71 -1.94
N LEU A 64 -0.07 6.31 -3.07
CA LEU A 64 1.37 6.32 -3.27
C LEU A 64 1.78 7.68 -3.86
N LEU A 65 2.74 8.33 -3.21
CA LEU A 65 3.43 9.51 -3.73
C LEU A 65 4.89 9.13 -4.02
N GLY A 66 5.25 9.11 -5.30
CA GLY A 66 6.56 8.67 -5.77
C GLY A 66 6.45 7.87 -7.07
N ASP A 67 7.51 7.15 -7.41
CA ASP A 67 7.53 6.29 -8.60
C ASP A 67 6.90 4.92 -8.30
N PRO A 68 5.76 4.54 -8.92
CA PRO A 68 5.17 3.21 -8.75
C PRO A 68 6.05 2.07 -9.30
N ALA A 69 6.99 2.37 -10.19
CA ALA A 69 7.94 1.39 -10.72
C ALA A 69 9.13 1.15 -9.77
N LEU A 70 9.26 1.91 -8.69
CA LEU A 70 10.33 1.74 -7.70
C LEU A 70 10.30 0.32 -7.13
N VAL A 71 11.44 -0.36 -7.20
CA VAL A 71 11.67 -1.66 -6.55
C VAL A 71 12.45 -1.40 -5.27
N ILE A 72 12.02 -2.00 -4.17
CA ILE A 72 12.75 -1.96 -2.91
C ILE A 72 13.84 -3.03 -2.98
N ASP A 73 15.08 -2.60 -3.20
CA ASP A 73 16.26 -3.47 -3.06
C ASP A 73 16.71 -3.46 -1.60
N ARG A 74 17.15 -4.61 -1.09
CA ARG A 74 17.71 -4.73 0.26
C ARG A 74 19.14 -4.24 0.33
#